data_AF-A0A1X0QHV7-F1
#
_entry.id   AF-A0A1X0QHV7-F1
#
_cell.length_a   1.000
_cell.length_b   1.000
_cell.length_c   1.000
_cell.angle_alpha   90.00
_cell.angle_beta   90.00
_cell.angle_gamma   90.00
#
_symmetry.space_group_name_H-M   'P 1'
#
loop_
_entity.id
_entity.type
_entity.pdbx_description
1 polymer ?
#
loop_
_entity_poly.entity_id
_entity_poly.type
_entity_poly.pdbx_seq_one_letter_code
_entity_poly.pdbx_strand_id
1 'polypeptide(L)'
;MLEIKFEKTDKEDNVHSRLTLFRQVFQGMSDLEKEIVMRFESTGIMIQTIDKMQVCFVSVFLSADMFSFYRNDNFELKICVSLTELNGILKKLEVSNEKDVVMISAENSPTELNICNNTKYSTIVYLVSLAKSSEGIFETPNDTDSKSSVTLTIDIFKKLISNLSNFGDLVTFTVEKGTLLINQHGDMSAVDITLEDNDDSIQVSCSQPVSVMFSKKYLELLNKMISGCDKVTVEFGDESSPLKFSVDLNKMGHVFMVVAPQQKE
;
A
#
# COMPACT_ATOMS: atom_id res chain seq x y z
N MET A 1 -25.97 -6.25 -1.67
CA MET A 1 -25.45 -6.20 -0.29
C MET A 1 -23.97 -6.49 -0.37
N LEU A 2 -23.17 -5.89 0.51
CA LEU A 2 -21.75 -6.21 0.65
C LEU A 2 -21.55 -7.19 1.79
N GLU A 3 -20.79 -8.25 1.55
CA GLU A 3 -20.34 -9.18 2.58
C GLU A 3 -18.95 -9.72 2.22
N ILE A 4 -18.01 -9.56 3.14
CA ILE A 4 -16.62 -9.98 3.02
C ILE A 4 -16.25 -10.77 4.27
N LYS A 5 -15.51 -11.87 4.12
CA LYS A 5 -15.03 -12.67 5.26
C LYS A 5 -13.54 -12.92 5.25
N PHE A 6 -12.99 -12.98 6.45
CA PHE A 6 -11.74 -13.68 6.76
C PHE A 6 -12.08 -14.84 7.69
N GLU A 7 -12.02 -16.04 7.16
CA GLU A 7 -12.10 -17.30 7.89
C GLU A 7 -11.10 -18.27 7.31
N LYS A 8 -10.74 -19.29 8.09
CA LYS A 8 -9.82 -20.33 7.67
C LYS A 8 -10.57 -21.29 6.74
N THR A 9 -10.17 -21.37 5.47
CA THR A 9 -10.84 -22.22 4.46
C THR A 9 -10.33 -23.66 4.46
N ASP A 10 -9.05 -23.87 4.76
CA ASP A 10 -8.43 -25.17 4.96
C ASP A 10 -7.27 -25.09 5.97
N LYS A 11 -6.56 -26.20 6.21
CA LYS A 11 -5.49 -26.25 7.23
C LYS A 11 -4.25 -25.42 6.87
N GLU A 12 -3.96 -25.26 5.58
CA GLU A 12 -2.79 -24.55 5.04
C GLU A 12 -3.08 -23.07 4.78
N ASP A 13 -4.35 -22.69 4.82
CA ASP A 13 -4.81 -21.33 4.63
C ASP A 13 -4.23 -20.36 5.68
N ASN A 14 -3.40 -19.43 5.20
CA ASN A 14 -2.78 -18.40 6.01
C ASN A 14 -3.66 -17.13 6.10
N VAL A 15 -4.88 -17.31 6.64
CA VAL A 15 -5.84 -16.23 6.88
C VAL A 15 -5.27 -15.12 7.77
N HIS A 16 -4.39 -15.47 8.72
CA HIS A 16 -3.72 -14.50 9.59
C HIS A 16 -2.86 -13.52 8.79
N SER A 17 -2.07 -14.02 7.83
CA SER A 17 -1.29 -13.16 6.96
C SER A 17 -2.17 -12.28 6.06
N ARG A 18 -3.29 -12.79 5.53
CA ARG A 18 -4.23 -11.98 4.73
C ARG A 18 -4.85 -10.84 5.52
N LEU A 19 -5.34 -11.13 6.73
CA LEU A 19 -5.90 -10.13 7.62
C LEU A 19 -4.85 -9.12 8.09
N THR A 20 -3.61 -9.56 8.31
CA THR A 20 -2.48 -8.67 8.62
C THR A 20 -2.14 -7.75 7.46
N LEU A 21 -2.11 -8.28 6.23
CA LEU A 21 -1.88 -7.48 5.03
C LEU A 21 -2.97 -6.43 4.82
N PHE A 22 -4.24 -6.83 4.99
CA PHE A 22 -5.38 -5.93 4.96
C PHE A 22 -5.19 -4.77 5.95
N ARG A 23 -4.81 -5.05 7.21
CA ARG A 23 -4.50 -4.00 8.21
C ARG A 23 -3.37 -3.07 7.78
N GLN A 24 -2.28 -3.63 7.28
CA GLN A 24 -1.08 -2.86 6.91
C GLN A 24 -1.39 -1.82 5.84
N VAL A 25 -2.21 -2.18 4.86
CA VAL A 25 -2.70 -1.27 3.81
C VAL A 25 -3.41 -0.06 4.43
N PHE A 26 -4.46 -0.26 5.26
CA PHE A 26 -5.19 0.87 5.87
C PHE A 26 -4.36 1.64 6.89
N GLN A 27 -3.40 0.97 7.55
CA GLN A 27 -2.50 1.62 8.48
C GLN A 27 -1.55 2.59 7.75
N GLY A 28 -0.97 2.19 6.62
CA GLY A 28 -0.11 3.06 5.81
C GLY A 28 -0.87 4.26 5.25
N MET A 29 -2.11 4.05 4.78
CA MET A 29 -2.96 5.12 4.25
C MET A 29 -3.28 6.22 5.27
N SER A 30 -3.18 5.96 6.57
CA SER A 30 -3.49 6.95 7.62
C SER A 30 -2.50 8.10 7.69
N ASP A 31 -1.31 7.93 7.11
CA ASP A 31 -0.32 9.00 7.01
C ASP A 31 -0.63 9.96 5.84
N LEU A 32 -1.46 9.54 4.88
CA LEU A 32 -1.87 10.35 3.72
C LEU A 32 -3.14 11.13 4.03
N GLU A 33 -4.20 10.41 4.40
CA GLU A 33 -5.52 10.97 4.55
C GLU A 33 -6.20 10.53 5.85
N LYS A 34 -7.19 11.32 6.29
CA LYS A 34 -7.98 10.98 7.48
C LYS A 34 -9.13 10.04 7.16
N GLU A 35 -9.68 10.18 5.97
CA GLU A 35 -10.80 9.42 5.44
C GLU A 35 -10.40 8.86 4.08
N ILE A 36 -10.91 7.67 3.75
CA ILE A 36 -10.69 7.08 2.43
C ILE A 36 -11.99 6.57 1.85
N VAL A 37 -12.06 6.57 0.53
CA VAL A 37 -13.16 5.97 -0.22
C VAL A 37 -12.73 4.59 -0.71
N MET A 38 -13.41 3.55 -0.23
CA MET A 38 -13.29 2.18 -0.73
C MET A 38 -14.35 1.96 -1.80
N ARG A 39 -13.93 1.58 -3.01
CA ARG A 39 -14.83 1.15 -4.08
C ARG A 39 -14.86 -0.36 -4.12
N PHE A 40 -16.06 -0.93 -3.98
CA PHE A 40 -16.25 -2.37 -4.06
C PHE A 40 -16.67 -2.72 -5.48
N GLU A 41 -15.87 -3.53 -6.15
CA GLU A 41 -16.11 -4.05 -7.49
C GLU A 41 -16.38 -5.56 -7.39
N SER A 42 -16.75 -6.21 -8.50
CA SER A 42 -16.94 -7.68 -8.50
C SER A 42 -15.62 -8.44 -8.32
N THR A 43 -14.50 -7.84 -8.71
CA THR A 43 -13.16 -8.42 -8.69
C THR A 43 -12.38 -8.11 -7.41
N GLY A 44 -12.85 -7.18 -6.58
CA GLY A 44 -12.14 -6.76 -5.38
C GLY A 44 -12.46 -5.35 -4.92
N ILE A 45 -11.58 -4.81 -4.07
CA ILE A 45 -11.67 -3.46 -3.50
C ILE A 45 -10.62 -2.57 -4.14
N MET A 46 -11.04 -1.44 -4.69
CA MET A 46 -10.16 -0.39 -5.22
C MET A 46 -10.16 0.82 -4.30
N ILE A 47 -8.95 1.29 -3.95
CA ILE A 47 -8.72 2.47 -3.11
C ILE A 47 -7.71 3.36 -3.83
N GLN A 48 -8.06 4.62 -4.04
CA GLN A 48 -7.19 5.61 -4.67
C GLN A 48 -7.21 6.88 -3.84
N THR A 49 -6.03 7.43 -3.58
CA THR A 49 -5.88 8.69 -2.83
C THR A 49 -4.65 9.43 -3.32
N ILE A 50 -4.66 10.74 -3.16
CA ILE A 50 -3.52 11.60 -3.40
C ILE A 50 -3.23 12.37 -2.10
N ASP A 51 -1.96 12.55 -1.76
CA ASP A 51 -1.62 13.34 -0.59
C ASP A 51 -2.06 14.80 -0.75
N LYS A 52 -2.20 15.52 0.38
CA LYS A 52 -2.66 16.92 0.39
C LYS A 52 -1.82 17.88 -0.45
N MET A 53 -0.54 17.54 -0.66
CA MET A 53 0.37 18.34 -1.49
C MET A 53 0.24 18.00 -2.99
N GLN A 54 -0.56 16.99 -3.35
CA GLN A 54 -0.72 16.47 -4.71
C GLN A 54 0.59 15.97 -5.34
N VAL A 55 1.52 15.51 -4.51
CA VAL A 55 2.84 15.02 -4.89
C VAL A 55 2.87 13.50 -4.97
N CYS A 56 2.07 12.80 -4.15
CA CYS A 56 2.07 11.35 -4.07
C CYS A 56 0.66 10.80 -4.29
N PHE A 57 0.50 10.04 -5.37
CA PHE A 57 -0.68 9.26 -5.65
C PHE A 57 -0.47 7.82 -5.19
N VAL A 58 -1.44 7.25 -4.49
CA VAL A 58 -1.43 5.83 -4.10
C VAL A 58 -2.70 5.16 -4.60
N SER A 59 -2.51 4.00 -5.23
CA SER A 59 -3.56 3.13 -5.68
C SER A 59 -3.34 1.73 -5.13
N VAL A 60 -4.39 1.20 -4.51
CA VAL A 60 -4.40 -0.14 -3.95
C VAL A 60 -5.58 -0.90 -4.50
N PHE A 61 -5.29 -2.09 -5.01
CA PHE A 61 -6.29 -3.07 -5.39
C PHE A 61 -6.14 -4.29 -4.49
N LEU A 62 -7.22 -4.69 -3.84
CA LEU A 62 -7.31 -5.92 -3.04
C LEU A 62 -8.24 -6.88 -3.78
N SER A 63 -7.68 -7.97 -4.31
CA SER A 63 -8.44 -8.98 -5.04
C SER A 63 -9.52 -9.61 -4.15
N ALA A 64 -10.65 -10.00 -4.73
CA ALA A 64 -11.67 -10.82 -4.07
C ALA A 64 -11.05 -12.11 -3.47
N ASP A 65 -10.00 -12.65 -4.10
CA ASP A 65 -9.26 -13.84 -3.64
C ASP A 65 -8.46 -13.61 -2.34
N MET A 66 -8.29 -12.36 -1.90
CA MET A 66 -7.77 -12.05 -0.57
C MET A 66 -8.71 -12.53 0.54
N PHE A 67 -10.00 -12.67 0.23
CA PHE A 67 -11.04 -12.97 1.19
C PHE A 67 -11.50 -14.41 1.01
N SER A 68 -11.85 -15.08 2.09
CA SER A 68 -12.45 -16.42 2.02
C SER A 68 -13.86 -16.39 1.44
N PHE A 69 -14.53 -15.25 1.58
CA PHE A 69 -15.80 -14.96 0.93
C PHE A 69 -15.84 -13.49 0.54
N TYR A 70 -16.25 -13.21 -0.70
CA TYR A 70 -16.44 -11.87 -1.19
C TYR A 70 -17.71 -11.83 -2.04
N ARG A 71 -18.69 -11.01 -1.61
CA ARG A 71 -19.91 -10.74 -2.36
C ARG A 71 -20.18 -9.25 -2.35
N ASN A 72 -20.38 -8.69 -3.53
CA ASN A 72 -20.91 -7.35 -3.71
C ASN A 72 -22.00 -7.36 -4.78
N ASP A 73 -23.25 -7.18 -4.36
CA ASP A 73 -24.38 -7.12 -5.32
C ASP A 73 -24.61 -5.71 -5.90
N ASN A 74 -23.85 -4.69 -5.47
CA ASN A 74 -23.98 -3.31 -5.93
C ASN A 74 -22.72 -2.87 -6.70
N PHE A 75 -22.83 -2.74 -8.02
CA PHE A 75 -21.73 -2.39 -8.92
C PHE A 75 -21.16 -0.97 -8.71
N GLU A 76 -21.86 -0.11 -7.98
CA GLU A 76 -21.45 1.28 -7.69
C GLU A 76 -21.14 1.53 -6.21
N LEU A 77 -21.02 0.48 -5.39
CA LEU A 77 -20.84 0.65 -3.95
C LEU A 77 -19.52 1.36 -3.61
N LYS A 78 -19.64 2.54 -3.01
CA LYS A 78 -18.55 3.33 -2.44
C LYS A 78 -18.81 3.58 -0.97
N ILE A 79 -17.82 3.32 -0.14
CA ILE A 79 -17.90 3.50 1.31
C ILE A 79 -16.77 4.43 1.72
N CYS A 80 -17.11 5.58 2.31
CA CYS A 80 -16.14 6.50 2.91
C CYS A 80 -16.05 6.26 4.41
N VAL A 81 -14.84 6.03 4.92
CA VAL A 81 -14.60 5.70 6.35
C VAL A 81 -13.46 6.51 6.93
N SER A 82 -13.60 6.85 8.22
CA SER A 82 -12.48 7.35 9.02
C SER A 82 -11.43 6.26 9.21
N LEU A 83 -10.21 6.53 8.75
CA LEU A 83 -9.09 5.61 8.93
C LEU A 83 -8.69 5.46 10.41
N THR A 84 -8.94 6.48 11.23
CA THR A 84 -8.67 6.40 12.67
C THR A 84 -9.57 5.37 13.34
N GLU A 85 -10.87 5.40 13.05
CA GLU A 85 -11.84 4.46 13.59
C GLU A 85 -11.63 3.06 13.02
N LEU A 86 -11.49 2.96 11.69
CA LEU A 86 -11.26 1.69 11.01
C LEU A 86 -10.02 0.99 11.56
N ASN A 87 -8.86 1.66 11.61
CA ASN A 87 -7.63 1.05 12.13
C ASN A 87 -7.73 0.69 13.61
N GLY A 88 -8.46 1.49 14.41
CA GLY A 88 -8.73 1.17 15.81
C GLY A 88 -9.51 -0.15 15.99
N ILE A 89 -10.41 -0.47 15.05
CA ILE A 89 -11.16 -1.72 15.01
C ILE A 89 -10.31 -2.84 14.41
N LEU A 90 -9.71 -2.63 13.23
CA LEU A 90 -8.97 -3.66 12.51
C LEU A 90 -7.85 -4.29 13.37
N LYS A 91 -7.18 -3.49 14.21
CA LYS A 91 -6.14 -3.95 15.15
C LYS A 91 -6.63 -4.95 16.20
N LYS A 92 -7.93 -4.95 16.52
CA LYS A 92 -8.54 -5.79 17.55
C LYS A 92 -9.14 -7.08 16.99
N LEU A 93 -9.27 -7.17 15.67
CA LEU A 93 -9.84 -8.35 15.03
C LEU A 93 -8.85 -9.51 15.20
N GLU A 94 -9.32 -10.74 15.30
CA GLU A 94 -8.47 -11.92 15.37
C GLU A 94 -9.12 -13.10 14.67
N VAL A 95 -8.30 -13.89 13.98
CA VAL A 95 -8.68 -15.18 13.39
C VAL A 95 -7.57 -16.15 13.74
N SER A 96 -7.76 -16.90 14.82
CA SER A 96 -6.73 -17.76 15.41
C SER A 96 -7.11 -19.24 15.35
N ASN A 97 -8.41 -19.54 15.40
CA ASN A 97 -8.96 -20.90 15.33
C ASN A 97 -9.71 -21.14 14.02
N GLU A 98 -9.91 -22.41 13.67
CA GLU A 98 -10.64 -22.83 12.45
C GLU A 98 -12.08 -22.30 12.35
N LYS A 99 -12.71 -21.95 13.49
CA LYS A 99 -14.09 -21.45 13.54
C LYS A 99 -14.18 -19.93 13.73
N ASP A 100 -13.06 -19.25 13.88
CA ASP A 100 -13.07 -17.80 14.04
C ASP A 100 -13.33 -17.15 12.67
N VAL A 101 -14.19 -16.14 12.66
CA VAL A 101 -14.61 -15.43 11.45
C VAL A 101 -14.57 -13.93 11.73
N VAL A 102 -13.94 -13.18 10.83
CA VAL A 102 -14.16 -11.74 10.70
C VAL A 102 -15.05 -11.52 9.50
N MET A 103 -16.13 -10.76 9.68
CA MET A 103 -17.06 -10.39 8.63
C MET A 103 -17.15 -8.87 8.53
N ILE A 104 -17.08 -8.34 7.32
CA ILE A 104 -17.35 -6.94 7.01
C ILE A 104 -18.57 -6.91 6.09
N SER A 105 -19.59 -6.14 6.44
CA SER A 105 -20.83 -6.09 5.68
C SER A 105 -21.47 -4.70 5.66
N ALA A 106 -22.22 -4.44 4.60
CA ALA A 106 -22.96 -3.20 4.41
C ALA A 106 -24.20 -3.44 3.55
N GLU A 107 -25.26 -2.68 3.80
CA GLU A 107 -26.47 -2.68 2.96
C GLU A 107 -26.21 -2.03 1.60
N ASN A 108 -27.20 -2.04 0.69
CA ASN A 108 -27.06 -1.46 -0.65
C ASN A 108 -26.87 0.06 -0.64
N SER A 109 -27.47 0.74 0.35
CA SER A 109 -27.38 2.18 0.57
C SER A 109 -26.92 2.43 2.00
N PRO A 110 -25.66 2.12 2.32
CA PRO A 110 -25.24 2.02 3.71
C PRO A 110 -25.06 3.40 4.34
N THR A 111 -25.46 3.53 5.60
CA THR A 111 -25.08 4.63 6.49
C THR A 111 -23.99 4.22 7.48
N GLU A 112 -23.79 2.91 7.62
CA GLU A 112 -22.80 2.31 8.51
C GLU A 112 -22.13 1.09 7.85
N LEU A 113 -20.90 0.81 8.26
CA LEU A 113 -20.18 -0.44 7.99
C LEU A 113 -20.25 -1.33 9.23
N ASN A 114 -20.74 -2.55 9.07
CA ASN A 114 -20.77 -3.54 10.14
C ASN A 114 -19.51 -4.42 10.05
N ILE A 115 -18.71 -4.42 11.11
CA ILE A 115 -17.54 -5.29 11.27
C ILE A 115 -17.81 -6.22 12.46
N CYS A 116 -17.96 -7.50 12.19
CA CYS A 116 -18.20 -8.53 13.20
C CYS A 116 -16.98 -9.44 13.33
N ASN A 117 -16.48 -9.64 14.54
CA ASN A 117 -15.51 -10.68 14.85
C ASN A 117 -16.19 -11.74 15.72
N ASN A 118 -16.43 -12.90 15.11
CA ASN A 118 -16.97 -14.05 15.80
C ASN A 118 -15.83 -15.02 16.13
N THR A 119 -15.68 -15.33 17.40
CA THR A 119 -14.66 -16.27 17.90
C THR A 119 -15.32 -17.38 18.69
N LYS A 120 -14.55 -18.38 19.10
CA LYS A 120 -15.03 -19.41 20.06
C LYS A 120 -15.62 -18.82 21.35
N TYR A 121 -15.14 -17.65 21.81
CA TYR A 121 -15.46 -17.11 23.13
C TYR A 121 -16.46 -15.96 23.11
N SER A 122 -16.54 -15.23 22.00
CA SER A 122 -17.35 -14.02 21.90
C SER A 122 -17.71 -13.69 20.46
N THR A 123 -18.83 -12.98 20.31
CA THR A 123 -19.18 -12.27 19.08
C THR A 123 -19.15 -10.78 19.39
N ILE A 124 -18.27 -10.04 18.70
CA ILE A 124 -18.13 -8.60 18.86
C ILE A 124 -18.55 -7.93 17.56
N VAL A 125 -19.45 -6.96 17.64
CA VAL A 125 -19.97 -6.21 16.49
C VAL A 125 -19.59 -4.73 16.65
N TYR A 126 -18.96 -4.18 15.63
CA TYR A 126 -18.65 -2.76 15.51
C TYR A 126 -19.50 -2.16 14.40
N LEU A 127 -20.20 -1.07 14.70
CA LEU A 127 -20.93 -0.26 13.72
C LEU A 127 -20.15 1.04 13.50
N VAL A 128 -19.63 1.22 12.29
CA VAL A 128 -18.82 2.38 11.92
C VAL A 128 -19.66 3.29 11.05
N SER A 129 -19.97 4.50 11.54
CA SER A 129 -20.67 5.51 10.76
C SER A 129 -19.88 5.89 9.52
N LEU A 130 -20.54 5.95 8.37
CA LEU A 130 -19.90 6.34 7.12
C LEU A 130 -19.84 7.86 6.99
N ALA A 131 -18.69 8.35 6.56
CA ALA A 131 -18.53 9.74 6.18
C ALA A 131 -19.24 10.00 4.85
N LYS A 132 -19.62 11.25 4.61
CA LYS A 132 -20.12 11.64 3.28
C LYS A 132 -18.94 11.62 2.31
N SER A 133 -19.10 10.96 1.17
CA SER A 133 -18.10 10.94 0.12
C SER A 133 -17.83 12.38 -0.36
N SER A 134 -16.70 12.97 0.01
CA SER A 134 -16.27 14.30 -0.45
C SER A 134 -15.30 14.24 -1.63
N GLU A 135 -14.65 13.10 -1.85
CA GLU A 135 -13.60 12.95 -2.86
C GLU A 135 -13.98 11.97 -3.97
N GLY A 136 -13.54 12.34 -5.19
CA GLY A 136 -13.90 11.70 -6.44
C GLY A 136 -12.96 10.57 -6.85
N ILE A 137 -13.19 10.07 -8.06
CA ILE A 137 -12.31 9.10 -8.72
C ILE A 137 -11.07 9.86 -9.19
N PHE A 138 -9.89 9.39 -8.79
CA PHE A 138 -8.65 9.86 -9.35
C PHE A 138 -8.36 9.06 -10.62
N GLU A 139 -8.07 9.76 -11.71
CA GLU A 139 -7.51 9.10 -12.88
C GLU A 139 -6.14 8.56 -12.50
N THR A 140 -5.94 7.26 -12.73
CA THR A 140 -4.62 6.64 -12.58
C THR A 140 -3.65 7.41 -13.48
N PRO A 141 -2.56 7.97 -12.94
CA PRO A 141 -1.56 8.62 -13.77
C PRO A 141 -1.11 7.66 -14.87
N ASN A 142 -1.04 8.15 -16.12
CA ASN A 142 -0.60 7.33 -17.25
C ASN A 142 0.73 6.65 -16.93
N ASP A 143 0.93 5.43 -17.45
CA ASP A 143 2.20 4.74 -17.33
C ASP A 143 3.32 5.68 -17.76
N THR A 144 4.25 5.91 -16.85
CA THR A 144 5.52 6.56 -17.16
C THR A 144 6.16 5.75 -18.27
N ASP A 145 6.64 6.41 -19.33
CA ASP A 145 7.51 5.83 -20.35
C ASP A 145 8.81 5.37 -19.67
N SER A 146 8.72 4.28 -18.90
CA SER A 146 9.72 3.88 -17.94
C SER A 146 10.91 3.33 -18.70
N LYS A 147 12.04 3.98 -18.50
CA LYS A 147 13.29 3.69 -19.18
C LYS A 147 14.16 2.76 -18.35
N SER A 148 14.04 2.83 -17.04
CA SER A 148 14.87 2.06 -16.11
C SER A 148 14.01 1.55 -14.95
N SER A 149 14.38 0.42 -14.36
CA SER A 149 13.67 -0.17 -13.23
C SER A 149 14.64 -0.85 -12.25
N VAL A 150 14.33 -0.78 -10.97
CA VAL A 150 15.05 -1.50 -9.91
C VAL A 150 14.06 -2.30 -9.08
N THR A 151 14.25 -3.62 -9.00
CA THR A 151 13.46 -4.49 -8.13
C THR A 151 14.30 -4.90 -6.91
N LEU A 152 13.77 -4.67 -5.72
CA LEU A 152 14.40 -4.99 -4.44
C LEU A 152 13.55 -6.00 -3.68
N THR A 153 14.16 -6.96 -2.99
CA THR A 153 13.47 -7.71 -1.94
C THR A 153 13.06 -6.79 -0.81
N ILE A 154 11.97 -7.13 -0.13
CA ILE A 154 11.44 -6.28 0.95
C ILE A 154 12.46 -6.06 2.08
N ASP A 155 13.33 -7.03 2.33
CA ASP A 155 14.35 -6.95 3.35
C ASP A 155 15.44 -5.92 3.01
N ILE A 156 15.85 -5.84 1.74
CA ILE A 156 16.76 -4.80 1.27
C ILE A 156 16.08 -3.44 1.34
N PHE A 157 14.81 -3.34 0.94
CA PHE A 157 14.05 -2.10 1.01
C PHE A 157 13.88 -1.58 2.45
N LYS A 158 13.57 -2.46 3.41
CA LYS A 158 13.49 -2.12 4.84
C LYS A 158 14.83 -1.63 5.38
N LYS A 159 15.93 -2.32 5.04
CA LYS A 159 17.29 -1.92 5.44
C LYS A 159 17.66 -0.56 4.86
N LEU A 160 17.33 -0.31 3.59
CA LEU A 160 17.52 0.98 2.93
C LEU A 160 16.85 2.09 3.74
N ILE A 161 15.55 1.95 4.05
CA ILE A 161 14.81 2.96 4.82
C ILE A 161 15.40 3.16 6.21
N SER A 162 15.79 2.09 6.89
CA SER A 162 16.41 2.18 8.21
C SER A 162 17.75 2.94 8.18
N ASN A 163 18.53 2.84 7.10
CA ASN A 163 19.79 3.56 6.96
C ASN A 163 19.58 5.05 6.62
N LEU A 164 18.41 5.43 6.09
CA LEU A 164 18.05 6.81 5.76
C LEU A 164 17.42 7.60 6.93
N SER A 165 17.21 6.97 8.09
CA SER A 165 16.29 7.50 9.11
C SER A 165 16.74 8.82 9.77
N ASN A 166 17.99 9.26 9.59
CA ASN A 166 18.56 10.37 10.38
C ASN A 166 19.23 11.50 9.56
N PHE A 167 19.26 11.45 8.22
CA PHE A 167 20.16 12.29 7.42
C PHE A 167 19.47 13.37 6.55
N GLY A 168 18.27 13.84 6.91
CA GLY A 168 17.51 14.85 6.16
C GLY A 168 16.20 14.32 5.55
N ASP A 169 15.48 15.13 4.78
CA ASP A 169 14.13 14.79 4.27
C ASP A 169 14.11 14.35 2.79
N LEU A 170 15.13 14.74 2.02
CA LEU A 170 15.24 14.45 0.60
C LEU A 170 16.22 13.33 0.35
N VAL A 171 15.83 12.40 -0.51
CA VAL A 171 16.67 11.31 -0.98
C VAL A 171 16.77 11.37 -2.50
N THR A 172 17.96 11.12 -3.02
CA THR A 172 18.22 11.03 -4.46
C THR A 172 18.49 9.57 -4.81
N PHE A 173 17.73 9.03 -5.74
CA PHE A 173 17.97 7.71 -6.35
C PHE A 173 18.59 7.93 -7.73
N THR A 174 19.79 7.40 -7.94
CA THR A 174 20.46 7.40 -9.25
C THR A 174 20.60 5.97 -9.73
N VAL A 175 19.94 5.63 -10.85
CA VAL A 175 20.07 4.32 -11.47
C VAL A 175 21.10 4.41 -12.58
N GLU A 176 22.10 3.54 -12.51
CA GLU A 176 23.12 3.33 -13.54
C GLU A 176 23.11 1.87 -13.98
N LYS A 177 23.96 1.51 -14.94
CA LYS A 177 24.04 0.14 -15.44
C LYS A 177 24.54 -0.80 -14.33
N GLY A 178 23.64 -1.63 -13.81
CA GLY A 178 23.93 -2.63 -12.77
C GLY A 178 23.97 -2.08 -11.34
N THR A 179 23.61 -0.81 -11.12
CA THR A 179 23.75 -0.17 -9.81
C THR A 179 22.62 0.81 -9.53
N LEU A 180 22.11 0.81 -8.30
CA LEU A 180 21.29 1.87 -7.73
C LEU A 180 22.12 2.59 -6.65
N LEU A 181 22.36 3.89 -6.85
CA LEU A 181 22.99 4.78 -5.89
C LEU A 181 21.90 5.55 -5.15
N ILE A 182 22.01 5.62 -3.83
CA ILE A 182 21.11 6.39 -2.98
C ILE A 182 21.93 7.38 -2.17
N ASN A 183 21.61 8.66 -2.31
CA ASN A 183 22.27 9.74 -1.58
C ASN A 183 21.23 10.51 -0.76
N GLN A 184 21.55 10.82 0.48
CA GLN A 184 20.75 11.69 1.33
C GLN A 184 21.68 12.60 2.13
N HIS A 185 21.45 13.90 2.01
CA HIS A 185 22.24 14.94 2.67
C HIS A 185 21.36 15.70 3.67
N GLY A 186 21.87 15.85 4.88
CA GLY A 186 21.30 16.71 5.91
C GLY A 186 22.34 17.74 6.35
N ASP A 187 21.94 18.62 7.26
CA ASP A 187 22.74 19.80 7.63
C ASP A 187 24.15 19.46 8.14
N MET A 188 24.28 18.36 8.90
CA MET A 188 25.53 17.98 9.57
C MET A 188 26.10 16.63 9.09
N SER A 189 25.39 15.92 8.23
CA SER A 189 25.69 14.52 7.93
C SER A 189 25.06 14.09 6.62
N ALA A 190 25.73 13.19 5.91
CA ALA A 190 25.28 12.60 4.66
C ALA A 190 25.43 11.08 4.70
N VAL A 191 24.63 10.39 3.89
CA VAL A 191 24.70 8.95 3.70
C VAL A 191 24.68 8.63 2.20
N ASP A 192 25.61 7.78 1.78
CA ASP A 192 25.74 7.27 0.43
C ASP A 192 25.63 5.74 0.48
N ILE A 193 24.64 5.20 -0.23
CA ILE A 193 24.38 3.75 -0.29
C ILE A 193 24.49 3.32 -1.74
N THR A 194 25.26 2.27 -1.98
CA THR A 194 25.40 1.64 -3.29
C THR A 194 24.80 0.25 -3.23
N LEU A 195 23.82 -0.01 -4.10
CA LEU A 195 23.18 -1.30 -4.27
C LEU A 195 23.54 -1.86 -5.65
N GLU A 196 24.32 -2.92 -5.67
CA GLU A 196 24.77 -3.59 -6.91
C GLU A 196 23.80 -4.72 -7.29
N ASP A 197 23.55 -4.83 -8.59
CA ASP A 197 22.76 -5.88 -9.22
C ASP A 197 23.28 -7.27 -8.84
N ASN A 198 22.36 -8.16 -8.48
CA ASN A 198 22.65 -9.53 -8.10
C ASN A 198 21.45 -10.45 -8.37
N ASP A 199 21.70 -11.75 -8.50
CA ASP A 199 20.70 -12.70 -8.99
C ASP A 199 19.46 -12.86 -8.08
N ASP A 200 19.59 -12.55 -6.78
CA ASP A 200 18.58 -12.91 -5.78
C ASP A 200 17.75 -11.72 -5.29
N SER A 201 18.40 -10.63 -4.91
CA SER A 201 17.82 -9.60 -4.04
C SER A 201 17.64 -8.23 -4.69
N ILE A 202 18.45 -7.91 -5.69
CA ILE A 202 18.52 -6.58 -6.31
C ILE A 202 18.64 -6.79 -7.81
N GLN A 203 17.61 -6.43 -8.57
CA GLN A 203 17.60 -6.55 -10.02
C GLN A 203 17.57 -5.16 -10.64
N VAL A 204 18.60 -4.80 -11.39
CA VAL A 204 18.72 -3.46 -12.01
C VAL A 204 18.63 -3.56 -13.53
N SER A 205 17.62 -2.90 -14.11
CA SER A 205 17.51 -2.67 -15.56
C SER A 205 17.67 -1.18 -15.83
N CYS A 206 18.70 -0.79 -16.57
CA CYS A 206 18.99 0.60 -16.88
C CYS A 206 19.21 0.77 -18.37
N SER A 207 18.28 1.41 -19.08
CA SER A 207 18.49 1.80 -20.48
C SER A 207 19.27 3.11 -20.59
N GLN A 208 19.01 4.05 -19.69
CA GLN A 208 19.71 5.33 -19.58
C GLN A 208 19.88 5.69 -18.10
N PRO A 209 21.06 6.22 -17.69
CA PRO A 209 21.25 6.75 -16.35
C PRO A 209 20.24 7.85 -16.02
N VAL A 210 19.65 7.77 -14.84
CA VAL A 210 18.63 8.71 -14.39
C VAL A 210 18.77 8.95 -12.89
N SER A 211 18.72 10.23 -12.48
CA SER A 211 18.78 10.65 -11.10
C SER A 211 17.50 11.38 -10.72
N VAL A 212 16.78 10.88 -9.72
CA VAL A 212 15.53 11.48 -9.24
C VAL A 212 15.61 11.75 -7.74
N MET A 213 15.31 13.00 -7.36
CA MET A 213 15.24 13.42 -5.96
C MET A 213 13.78 13.52 -5.52
N PHE A 214 13.46 13.04 -4.32
CA PHE A 214 12.10 13.06 -3.77
C PHE A 214 12.12 12.96 -2.24
N SER A 215 10.98 13.18 -1.60
CA SER A 215 10.88 13.11 -0.14
C SER A 215 10.90 11.65 0.35
N LYS A 216 11.81 11.35 1.29
CA LYS A 216 11.94 10.01 1.89
C LYS A 216 10.68 9.52 2.58
N LYS A 217 9.80 10.44 3.02
CA LYS A 217 8.54 10.11 3.72
C LYS A 217 7.67 9.13 2.91
N TYR A 218 7.78 9.17 1.59
CA TYR A 218 7.04 8.25 0.71
C TYR A 218 7.60 6.82 0.73
N LEU A 219 8.90 6.65 0.97
CA LEU A 219 9.47 5.32 1.21
C LEU A 219 8.96 4.73 2.53
N GLU A 220 8.93 5.54 3.58
CA GLU A 220 8.43 5.15 4.90
C GLU A 220 6.94 4.78 4.85
N LEU A 221 6.14 5.59 4.15
CA LEU A 221 4.74 5.36 3.85
C LEU A 221 4.54 4.01 3.14
N LEU A 222 5.27 3.78 2.03
CA LEU A 222 5.16 2.54 1.27
C LEU A 222 5.50 1.34 2.15
N ASN A 223 6.61 1.40 2.89
CA ASN A 223 7.07 0.31 3.76
C ASN A 223 6.03 -0.11 4.82
N LYS A 224 5.23 0.83 5.35
CA LYS A 224 4.12 0.49 6.27
C LYS A 224 3.06 -0.39 5.60
N MET A 225 2.79 -0.17 4.32
CA MET A 225 1.79 -0.94 3.55
C MET A 225 2.32 -2.30 3.10
N ILE A 226 3.61 -2.39 2.74
CA ILE A 226 4.16 -3.54 2.00
C ILE A 226 5.08 -4.44 2.82
N SER A 227 5.23 -4.20 4.13
CA SER A 227 6.21 -4.92 4.96
C SER A 227 6.06 -6.45 5.00
N GLY A 228 4.89 -6.99 4.64
CA GLY A 228 4.65 -8.45 4.51
C GLY A 228 4.75 -9.00 3.09
N CYS A 229 5.18 -8.21 2.11
CA CYS A 229 5.27 -8.60 0.69
C CYS A 229 6.69 -9.04 0.32
N ASP A 230 6.85 -9.62 -0.87
CA ASP A 230 8.13 -10.20 -1.29
C ASP A 230 9.13 -9.17 -1.85
N LYS A 231 8.67 -8.35 -2.80
CA LYS A 231 9.51 -7.44 -3.59
C LYS A 231 8.82 -6.12 -3.87
N VAL A 232 9.61 -5.07 -4.05
CA VAL A 232 9.17 -3.77 -4.56
C VAL A 232 9.94 -3.44 -5.83
N THR A 233 9.23 -2.96 -6.85
CA THR A 233 9.84 -2.47 -8.09
C THR A 233 9.68 -0.96 -8.14
N VAL A 234 10.77 -0.27 -8.45
CA VAL A 234 10.81 1.17 -8.68
C VAL A 234 11.08 1.40 -10.15
N GLU A 235 10.16 2.07 -10.84
CA GLU A 235 10.24 2.41 -12.26
C GLU A 235 10.57 3.89 -12.40
N PHE A 236 11.52 4.17 -13.29
CA PHE A 236 12.08 5.49 -13.53
C PHE A 236 11.77 5.91 -14.98
N GLY A 237 11.12 7.07 -15.12
CA GLY A 237 11.05 7.79 -16.39
C GLY A 237 12.31 8.65 -16.60
N ASP A 238 12.11 9.89 -17.05
CA ASP A 238 13.16 10.92 -17.07
C ASP A 238 13.29 11.63 -15.71
N GLU A 239 14.30 12.48 -15.53
CA GLU A 239 14.56 13.19 -14.25
C GLU A 239 13.37 14.06 -13.77
N SER A 240 12.54 14.54 -14.70
CA SER A 240 11.32 15.31 -14.43
C SER A 240 10.05 14.45 -14.32
N SER A 241 10.15 13.15 -14.59
CA SER A 241 9.03 12.22 -14.53
C SER A 241 8.81 11.71 -13.10
N PRO A 242 7.56 11.40 -12.71
CA PRO A 242 7.29 10.72 -11.45
C PRO A 242 7.98 9.36 -11.35
N LEU A 243 8.37 9.00 -10.13
CA LEU A 243 8.77 7.62 -9.79
C LEU A 243 7.52 6.79 -9.54
N LYS A 244 7.49 5.57 -10.07
CA LYS A 244 6.42 4.61 -9.79
C LYS A 244 6.97 3.45 -8.99
N PHE A 245 6.44 3.26 -7.79
CA PHE A 245 6.70 2.10 -6.95
C PHE A 245 5.55 1.11 -7.15
N SER A 246 5.87 -0.15 -7.44
CA SER A 246 4.90 -1.21 -7.72
C SER A 246 5.20 -2.43 -6.84
N VAL A 247 4.17 -2.96 -6.19
CA VAL A 247 4.26 -4.12 -5.29
C VAL A 247 3.09 -5.05 -5.54
N ASP A 248 3.39 -6.32 -5.78
CA ASP A 248 2.40 -7.40 -5.80
C ASP A 248 2.12 -7.86 -4.36
N LEU A 249 0.84 -7.96 -4.01
CA LEU A 249 0.38 -8.37 -2.68
C LEU A 249 0.26 -9.90 -2.59
N ASN A 250 1.29 -10.63 -3.01
CA ASN A 250 1.34 -12.10 -3.04
C ASN A 250 0.14 -12.72 -3.78
N LYS A 251 -0.16 -12.20 -4.98
CA LYS A 251 -1.32 -12.52 -5.84
C LYS A 251 -2.69 -12.14 -5.27
N MET A 252 -2.74 -11.47 -4.12
CA MET A 252 -3.98 -11.01 -3.48
C MET A 252 -4.35 -9.58 -3.87
N GLY A 253 -3.61 -8.98 -4.80
CA GLY A 253 -3.80 -7.59 -5.20
C GLY A 253 -2.47 -6.92 -5.55
N HIS A 254 -2.48 -5.59 -5.59
CA HIS A 254 -1.29 -4.80 -5.81
C HIS A 254 -1.40 -3.42 -5.14
N VAL A 255 -0.25 -2.85 -4.83
CA VAL A 255 -0.09 -1.46 -4.45
C VAL A 255 0.79 -0.81 -5.50
N PHE A 256 0.37 0.32 -6.04
CA PHE A 256 1.33 1.20 -6.70
C PHE A 256 1.22 2.63 -6.19
N MET A 257 2.37 3.29 -6.15
CA MET A 257 2.54 4.64 -5.64
C MET A 257 3.33 5.45 -6.66
N VAL A 258 2.79 6.58 -7.09
CA VAL A 258 3.42 7.49 -8.04
C VAL A 258 3.84 8.75 -7.29
N VAL A 259 5.13 9.06 -7.30
CA VAL A 259 5.72 10.16 -6.54
C VAL A 259 6.35 11.15 -7.50
N ALA A 260 5.87 12.38 -7.50
CA ALA A 260 6.46 13.46 -8.30
C ALA A 260 7.88 13.79 -7.79
N PRO A 261 8.83 14.07 -8.71
CA PRO A 261 10.18 14.44 -8.33
C PRO A 261 10.19 15.83 -7.69
N GLN A 262 11.15 16.05 -6.81
CA GLN A 262 11.46 17.35 -6.26
C GLN A 262 12.56 18.00 -7.11
N GLN A 263 12.24 19.11 -7.75
CA GLN A 263 13.23 19.84 -8.55
C GLN A 263 14.29 20.47 -7.65
N LYS A 264 15.55 20.41 -8.08
CA LYS A 264 16.61 21.23 -7.49
C LYS A 264 16.35 22.68 -7.90
N GLU A 265 16.25 23.59 -6.93
CA GLU A 265 16.29 25.04 -7.19
C GLU A 265 17.61 25.46 -7.85
#